data_AF-A0AAT9I2Z2-F1
#
_entry.id   AF-A0AAT9I2Z2-F1
#
_cell.length_a   1.000
_cell.length_b   1.000
_cell.length_c   1.000
_cell.angle_alpha   90.00
_cell.angle_beta   90.00
_cell.angle_gamma   90.00
#
_symmetry.space_group_name_H-M   'P 1'
#
loop_
_entity.id
_entity.type
_entity.pdbx_description
1 polymer ?
#
loop_
_entity_poly.entity_id
_entity_poly.type
_entity_poly.pdbx_seq_one_letter_code
_entity_poly.pdbx_strand_id
1 'polypeptide(L)'
;MGCRAEVEIGSLQNAQDYVNRVRSRAANPDGWVKKYIDNNDPLKGFSNVPAANYKIGLYTDQFVTQGKAFARKAVWFERKIELAMEGHRFFDLQRWDSNNNAGYMADVLNAYIFHETHISGYNYLYMNGAKFVKGKNERYPIPQVQIDLSKINGASVLQQNPGY
;
A
#
# COMPACT_ATOMS: atom_id res chain seq x y z
N MET A 1 1.13 -6.75 11.04
CA MET A 1 2.56 -6.48 11.35
C MET A 1 3.37 -7.76 11.54
N GLY A 2 2.86 -8.77 12.28
CA GLY A 2 3.56 -10.04 12.53
C GLY A 2 4.12 -10.73 11.27
N CYS A 3 3.34 -10.88 10.20
CA CYS A 3 3.82 -11.51 8.95
C CYS A 3 5.06 -10.86 8.34
N ARG A 4 5.19 -9.53 8.38
CA ARG A 4 6.39 -8.84 7.88
C ARG A 4 7.60 -9.16 8.76
N ALA A 5 7.43 -9.16 10.08
CA ALA A 5 8.53 -9.47 10.99
C ALA A 5 9.05 -10.90 10.75
N GLU A 6 8.15 -11.88 10.62
CA GLU A 6 8.50 -13.27 10.29
C GLU A 6 9.32 -13.38 8.99
N VAL A 7 8.92 -12.65 7.92
CA VAL A 7 9.73 -12.59 6.68
C VAL A 7 11.12 -12.03 6.95
N GLU A 8 11.23 -10.95 7.71
CA GLU A 8 12.51 -10.29 7.94
C GLU A 8 13.46 -11.11 8.81
N ILE A 9 12.96 -11.89 9.76
CA ILE A 9 13.78 -12.82 10.56
C ILE A 9 14.04 -14.16 9.85
N GLY A 10 13.45 -14.40 8.67
CA GLY A 10 13.65 -15.62 7.88
C GLY A 10 12.70 -16.77 8.22
N SER A 11 11.70 -16.52 9.06
CA SER A 11 10.65 -17.48 9.43
C SER A 11 9.55 -17.51 8.36
N LEU A 12 9.88 -18.07 7.19
CA LEU A 12 9.04 -17.93 5.99
C LEU A 12 7.74 -18.75 6.07
N GLN A 13 7.75 -19.89 6.76
CA GLN A 13 6.55 -20.69 6.98
C GLN A 13 5.52 -19.94 7.85
N ASN A 14 5.94 -19.39 8.99
CA ASN A 14 5.05 -18.60 9.84
C ASN A 14 4.49 -17.37 9.11
N ALA A 15 5.31 -16.69 8.30
CA ALA A 15 4.86 -15.59 7.47
C ALA A 15 3.75 -16.02 6.51
N GLN A 16 3.90 -17.20 5.87
CA GLN A 16 2.90 -17.78 4.99
C GLN A 16 1.60 -18.08 5.75
N ASP A 17 1.69 -18.69 6.92
CA ASP A 17 0.54 -19.07 7.72
C ASP A 17 -0.27 -17.83 8.13
N TYR A 18 0.40 -16.74 8.52
CA TYR A 18 -0.27 -15.48 8.81
C TYR A 18 -0.94 -14.83 7.61
N VAL A 19 -0.31 -14.88 6.43
CA VAL A 19 -0.94 -14.40 5.19
C VAL A 19 -2.15 -15.26 4.84
N ASN A 20 -2.03 -16.58 4.94
CA ASN A 20 -3.11 -17.51 4.67
C ASN A 20 -4.29 -17.34 5.64
N ARG A 21 -4.08 -16.93 6.90
CA ARG A 21 -5.19 -16.59 7.80
C ARG A 21 -6.07 -15.46 7.25
N VAL A 22 -5.46 -14.42 6.69
CA VAL A 22 -6.19 -13.30 6.06
C VAL A 22 -6.90 -13.78 4.79
N ARG A 23 -6.18 -14.54 3.96
CA ARG A 23 -6.71 -15.06 2.68
C ARG A 23 -7.86 -16.04 2.88
N SER A 24 -7.77 -16.93 3.87
CA SER A 24 -8.85 -17.86 4.24
C SER A 24 -10.10 -17.11 4.69
N ARG A 25 -9.94 -16.04 5.47
CA ARG A 25 -11.08 -15.17 5.85
C ARG A 25 -11.69 -14.50 4.61
N ALA A 26 -10.87 -13.94 3.73
CA ALA A 26 -11.35 -13.31 2.49
C ALA A 26 -11.99 -14.31 1.51
N ALA A 27 -11.56 -15.57 1.53
CA ALA A 27 -12.10 -16.65 0.72
C ALA A 27 -13.43 -17.22 1.27
N ASN A 28 -13.84 -16.85 2.49
CA ASN A 28 -15.10 -17.33 3.06
C ASN A 28 -16.31 -16.71 2.31
N PRO A 29 -17.17 -17.52 1.65
CA PRO A 29 -18.34 -17.04 0.92
C PRO A 29 -19.35 -16.26 1.77
N ASP A 30 -19.39 -16.49 3.08
CA ASP A 30 -20.29 -15.77 3.99
C ASP A 30 -20.01 -14.27 4.03
N GLY A 31 -18.74 -13.88 3.81
CA GLY A 31 -18.31 -12.48 3.77
C GLY A 31 -18.36 -11.85 2.39
N TRP A 32 -18.74 -12.59 1.34
CA TRP A 32 -18.77 -12.06 -0.01
C TRP A 32 -19.95 -11.13 -0.24
N VAL A 33 -19.70 -10.07 -1.00
CA VAL A 33 -20.76 -9.17 -1.46
C VAL A 33 -21.68 -9.96 -2.39
N LYS A 34 -22.98 -9.86 -2.12
CA LYS A 34 -24.02 -10.53 -2.90
C LYS A 34 -24.74 -9.51 -3.78
N LYS A 35 -25.37 -9.96 -4.86
CA LYS A 35 -26.16 -9.08 -5.74
C LYS A 35 -27.35 -8.51 -4.98
N TYR A 36 -27.73 -7.26 -5.28
CA TYR A 36 -29.00 -6.72 -4.82
C TYR A 36 -30.17 -7.57 -5.34
N ILE A 37 -31.24 -7.64 -4.56
CA ILE A 37 -32.52 -8.21 -5.02
C ILE A 37 -33.05 -7.38 -6.19
N ASP A 38 -32.90 -6.06 -6.11
CA ASP A 38 -33.30 -5.09 -7.11
C ASP A 38 -32.21 -4.01 -7.23
N ASN A 39 -31.57 -3.89 -8.40
CA ASN A 39 -30.51 -2.91 -8.62
C ASN A 39 -31.03 -1.46 -8.59
N ASN A 40 -32.34 -1.24 -8.84
CA ASN A 40 -32.94 0.08 -8.78
C ASN A 40 -33.40 0.45 -7.36
N ASP A 41 -33.46 -0.52 -6.44
CA ASP A 41 -33.79 -0.30 -5.04
C ASP A 41 -32.89 -1.15 -4.11
N PRO A 42 -31.64 -0.71 -3.89
CA PRO A 42 -30.66 -1.42 -3.05
C PRO A 42 -31.12 -1.65 -1.61
N LEU A 43 -32.05 -0.85 -1.10
CA LEU A 43 -32.55 -0.95 0.27
C LEU A 43 -33.44 -2.18 0.49
N LYS A 44 -33.93 -2.81 -0.58
CA LYS A 44 -34.63 -4.11 -0.50
C LYS A 44 -33.72 -5.26 -0.07
N GLY A 45 -32.41 -5.07 -0.04
CA GLY A 45 -31.44 -6.03 0.45
C GLY A 45 -30.80 -6.88 -0.65
N PHE A 46 -30.19 -7.99 -0.24
CA PHE A 46 -29.31 -8.80 -1.07
C PHE A 46 -29.87 -10.21 -1.31
N SER A 47 -29.60 -10.74 -2.51
CA SER A 47 -29.84 -12.13 -2.87
C SER A 47 -28.79 -13.07 -2.25
N ASN A 48 -28.88 -14.37 -2.54
CA ASN A 48 -27.84 -15.35 -2.21
C ASN A 48 -26.79 -15.55 -3.31
N VAL A 49 -26.83 -14.76 -4.38
CA VAL A 49 -25.91 -14.89 -5.51
C VAL A 49 -24.72 -13.95 -5.31
N PRO A 50 -23.47 -14.44 -5.40
CA PRO A 50 -22.28 -13.59 -5.34
C PRO A 50 -22.31 -12.48 -6.40
N ALA A 51 -21.85 -11.28 -6.03
CA ALA A 51 -21.82 -10.12 -6.92
C ALA A 51 -20.71 -10.20 -7.99
N ALA A 52 -19.70 -11.03 -7.77
CA ALA A 52 -18.55 -11.19 -8.65
C ALA A 52 -18.06 -12.65 -8.65
N ASN A 53 -17.09 -12.94 -9.53
CA ASN A 53 -16.37 -14.20 -9.53
C ASN A 53 -15.22 -14.14 -8.52
N TYR A 54 -15.48 -14.54 -7.28
CA TYR A 54 -14.47 -14.55 -6.22
C TYR A 54 -13.47 -15.69 -6.40
N LYS A 55 -12.19 -15.36 -6.59
CA LYS A 55 -11.08 -16.32 -6.74
C LYS A 55 -9.92 -15.97 -5.82
N ILE A 56 -9.93 -16.52 -4.62
CA ILE A 56 -8.89 -16.32 -3.60
C ILE A 56 -8.32 -17.69 -3.23
N GLY A 57 -7.08 -17.97 -3.65
CA GLY A 57 -6.35 -19.20 -3.30
C GLY A 57 -5.35 -19.00 -2.16
N LEU A 58 -5.02 -20.06 -1.44
CA LEU A 58 -3.99 -20.02 -0.39
C LEU A 58 -2.60 -20.27 -0.98
N TYR A 59 -1.57 -19.75 -0.32
CA TYR A 59 -0.19 -20.19 -0.58
C TYR A 59 0.02 -21.57 0.06
N THR A 60 0.76 -22.44 -0.61
CA THR A 60 1.06 -23.81 -0.16
C THR A 60 2.46 -23.89 0.45
N ASP A 61 3.46 -23.53 -0.33
CA ASP A 61 4.88 -23.67 -0.01
C ASP A 61 5.75 -22.58 -0.66
N GLN A 62 5.13 -21.66 -1.44
CA GLN A 62 5.84 -20.67 -2.25
C GLN A 62 6.71 -19.74 -1.41
N PHE A 63 6.34 -19.47 -0.15
CA PHE A 63 7.14 -18.62 0.73
C PHE A 63 8.51 -19.25 1.02
N VAL A 64 8.53 -20.57 1.28
CA VAL A 64 9.77 -21.30 1.56
C VAL A 64 10.52 -21.58 0.26
N THR A 65 9.82 -22.06 -0.79
CA THR A 65 10.45 -22.50 -2.04
C THR A 65 10.98 -21.36 -2.90
N GLN A 66 10.33 -20.19 -2.89
CA GLN A 66 10.78 -18.99 -3.62
C GLN A 66 11.55 -17.99 -2.73
N GLY A 67 11.63 -18.29 -1.44
CA GLY A 67 12.45 -17.57 -0.48
C GLY A 67 11.97 -16.18 -0.10
N LYS A 68 12.83 -15.48 0.67
CA LYS A 68 12.51 -14.23 1.36
C LYS A 68 12.05 -13.09 0.44
N ALA A 69 12.62 -13.00 -0.76
CA ALA A 69 12.25 -11.95 -1.72
C ALA A 69 10.81 -12.10 -2.23
N PHE A 70 10.39 -13.34 -2.53
CA PHE A 70 9.01 -13.64 -2.88
C PHE A 70 8.08 -13.40 -1.71
N ALA A 71 8.40 -13.96 -0.54
CA ALA A 71 7.59 -13.82 0.68
C ALA A 71 7.34 -12.35 1.02
N ARG A 72 8.36 -11.48 0.89
CA ARG A 72 8.23 -10.04 1.09
C ARG A 72 7.23 -9.41 0.11
N LYS A 73 7.34 -9.73 -1.19
CA LYS A 73 6.41 -9.21 -2.22
C LYS A 73 4.97 -9.71 -1.97
N ALA A 74 4.80 -10.97 -1.59
CA ALA A 74 3.49 -11.52 -1.25
C ALA A 74 2.85 -10.79 -0.05
N VAL A 75 3.61 -10.56 1.02
CA VAL A 75 3.14 -9.78 2.19
C VAL A 75 2.80 -8.34 1.80
N TRP A 76 3.61 -7.69 0.96
CA TRP A 76 3.35 -6.32 0.50
C TRP A 76 2.09 -6.23 -0.36
N PHE A 77 1.84 -7.24 -1.20
CA PHE A 77 0.65 -7.33 -2.01
C PHE A 77 -0.60 -7.54 -1.14
N GLU A 78 -0.57 -8.50 -0.21
CA GLU A 78 -1.70 -8.77 0.69
C GLU A 78 -2.06 -7.52 1.51
N ARG A 79 -1.05 -6.81 2.03
CA ARG A 79 -1.27 -5.58 2.79
C ARG A 79 -1.84 -4.44 1.93
N LYS A 80 -1.50 -4.38 0.64
CA LYS A 80 -2.05 -3.39 -0.31
C LYS A 80 -3.55 -3.56 -0.48
N ILE A 81 -4.01 -4.81 -0.62
CA ILE A 81 -5.43 -5.09 -0.89
C ILE A 81 -6.27 -5.13 0.38
N GLU A 82 -5.73 -5.65 1.47
CA GLU A 82 -6.45 -5.77 2.75
C GLU A 82 -6.72 -4.42 3.39
N LEU A 83 -5.76 -3.48 3.30
CA LEU A 83 -5.84 -2.16 3.95
C LEU A 83 -5.99 -1.02 2.93
N ALA A 84 -6.59 -1.33 1.79
CA ALA A 84 -6.85 -0.35 0.75
C ALA A 84 -7.78 0.75 1.32
N MET A 85 -7.52 2.00 0.96
CA MET A 85 -8.31 3.17 1.39
C MET A 85 -8.22 3.52 2.90
N GLU A 86 -7.33 2.88 3.66
CA GLU A 86 -7.16 3.14 5.11
C GLU A 86 -5.92 4.01 5.44
N GLY A 87 -5.36 4.72 4.45
CA GLY A 87 -4.22 5.63 4.68
C GLY A 87 -2.86 4.97 4.93
N HIS A 88 -2.77 3.62 4.89
CA HIS A 88 -1.51 2.91 5.14
C HIS A 88 -0.49 2.98 4.00
N ARG A 89 -0.95 3.05 2.75
CA ARG A 89 -0.12 2.78 1.57
C ARG A 89 1.08 3.72 1.44
N PHE A 90 0.90 5.02 1.70
CA PHE A 90 1.97 6.00 1.60
C PHE A 90 3.11 5.70 2.58
N PHE A 91 2.77 5.50 3.85
CA PHE A 91 3.75 5.20 4.91
C PHE A 91 4.37 3.81 4.77
N ASP A 92 3.64 2.86 4.20
CA ASP A 92 4.21 1.56 3.86
C ASP A 92 5.30 1.68 2.79
N LEU A 93 5.05 2.43 1.71
CA LEU A 93 6.03 2.70 0.66
C LEU A 93 7.25 3.45 1.22
N GLN A 94 7.03 4.49 2.02
CA GLN A 94 8.10 5.26 2.67
C GLN A 94 9.00 4.35 3.53
N ARG A 95 8.39 3.48 4.35
CA ARG A 95 9.12 2.54 5.20
C ARG A 95 9.85 1.47 4.38
N TRP A 96 9.33 1.05 3.24
CA TRP A 96 10.00 0.06 2.40
C TRP A 96 11.15 0.67 1.60
N ASP A 97 11.04 1.94 1.22
CA ASP A 97 12.11 2.70 0.59
C ASP A 97 13.37 2.78 1.48
N SER A 98 13.17 3.07 2.77
CA SER A 98 14.27 3.21 3.72
C SER A 98 14.99 1.89 4.09
N ASN A 99 14.40 0.73 3.80
CA ASN A 99 14.94 -0.58 4.17
C ASN A 99 15.76 -1.22 3.01
N ASN A 100 16.92 -0.64 2.70
CA ASN A 100 17.82 -1.06 1.61
C ASN A 100 17.18 -1.08 0.22
N ASN A 101 16.17 -0.23 -0.03
CA ASN A 101 15.44 -0.17 -1.30
C ASN A 101 15.22 1.29 -1.73
N ALA A 102 16.26 2.10 -1.61
CA ALA A 102 16.18 3.55 -1.81
C ALA A 102 15.73 3.89 -3.24
N GLY A 103 14.62 4.62 -3.36
CA GLY A 103 13.99 4.96 -4.63
C GLY A 103 12.77 4.10 -4.99
N TYR A 104 12.53 2.99 -4.29
CA TYR A 104 11.37 2.14 -4.52
C TYR A 104 10.03 2.89 -4.45
N MET A 105 9.89 3.83 -3.51
CA MET A 105 8.66 4.62 -3.39
C MET A 105 8.47 5.51 -4.63
N ALA A 106 9.54 6.16 -5.08
CA ALA A 106 9.52 7.00 -6.28
C ALA A 106 9.18 6.18 -7.53
N ASP A 107 9.77 4.99 -7.68
CA ASP A 107 9.49 4.09 -8.80
C ASP A 107 8.02 3.68 -8.83
N VAL A 108 7.46 3.25 -7.68
CA VAL A 108 6.06 2.84 -7.58
C VAL A 108 5.10 4.00 -7.89
N LEU A 109 5.35 5.18 -7.32
CA LEU A 109 4.45 6.33 -7.50
C LEU A 109 4.55 6.94 -8.89
N ASN A 110 5.75 7.01 -9.49
CA ASN A 110 5.89 7.47 -10.86
C ASN A 110 5.31 6.46 -11.86
N ALA A 111 5.43 5.15 -11.62
CA ALA A 111 4.75 4.14 -12.44
C ALA A 111 3.22 4.27 -12.36
N TYR A 112 2.68 4.55 -11.17
CA TYR A 112 1.26 4.86 -10.99
C TYR A 112 0.86 6.14 -11.75
N ILE A 113 1.60 7.24 -11.59
CA ILE A 113 1.33 8.49 -12.31
C ILE A 113 1.35 8.27 -13.83
N PHE A 114 2.33 7.54 -14.33
CA PHE A 114 2.43 7.21 -15.74
C PHE A 114 1.21 6.40 -16.21
N HIS A 115 0.83 5.35 -15.49
CA HIS A 115 -0.34 4.55 -15.81
C HIS A 115 -1.61 5.41 -15.90
N GLU A 116 -1.94 6.15 -14.84
CA GLU A 116 -3.19 6.94 -14.76
C GLU A 116 -3.29 8.04 -15.82
N THR A 117 -2.15 8.64 -16.21
CA THR A 117 -2.11 9.68 -17.24
C THR A 117 -2.16 9.13 -18.68
N HIS A 118 -2.13 7.81 -18.85
CA HIS A 118 -2.19 7.13 -20.16
C HIS A 118 -3.45 6.24 -20.32
N ILE A 119 -4.41 6.31 -19.39
CA ILE A 119 -5.69 5.61 -19.55
C ILE A 119 -6.54 6.37 -20.56
N SER A 120 -6.86 5.71 -21.68
CA SER A 120 -7.72 6.30 -22.73
C SER A 120 -9.09 6.70 -22.17
N GLY A 121 -9.50 7.94 -22.43
CA GLY A 121 -10.79 8.49 -21.98
C GLY A 121 -10.85 8.90 -20.51
N TYR A 122 -9.78 8.73 -19.73
CA TYR A 122 -9.73 9.18 -18.34
C TYR A 122 -9.27 10.65 -18.25
N ASN A 123 -9.96 11.45 -17.45
CA ASN A 123 -9.56 12.84 -17.21
C ASN A 123 -8.49 12.92 -16.11
N TYR A 124 -7.24 13.17 -16.51
CA TYR A 124 -6.08 13.25 -15.62
C TYR A 124 -5.61 14.69 -15.35
N LEU A 125 -6.45 15.72 -15.54
CA LEU A 125 -6.06 17.13 -15.35
C LEU A 125 -5.37 17.40 -13.99
N TYR A 126 -5.81 16.72 -12.93
CA TYR A 126 -5.24 16.85 -11.58
C TYR A 126 -3.86 16.18 -11.41
N MET A 127 -3.42 15.37 -12.39
CA MET A 127 -2.11 14.70 -12.42
C MET A 127 -1.21 15.24 -13.53
N ASN A 128 -1.66 16.24 -14.29
CA ASN A 128 -0.86 16.80 -15.37
C ASN A 128 0.45 17.40 -14.81
N GLY A 129 1.60 16.94 -15.30
CA GLY A 129 2.92 17.34 -14.80
C GLY A 129 3.28 16.78 -13.42
N ALA A 130 2.47 15.90 -12.83
CA ALA A 130 2.78 15.29 -11.54
C ALA A 130 4.07 14.46 -11.64
N LYS A 131 4.95 14.63 -10.63
CA LYS A 131 6.21 13.88 -10.53
C LYS A 131 6.58 13.68 -9.08
N PHE A 132 6.89 12.44 -8.71
CA PHE A 132 7.47 12.13 -7.42
C PHE A 132 9.00 12.15 -7.51
N VAL A 133 9.64 13.07 -6.80
CA VAL A 133 11.09 13.28 -6.79
C VAL A 133 11.70 12.50 -5.64
N LYS A 134 12.56 11.54 -5.98
CA LYS A 134 13.34 10.74 -5.03
C LYS A 134 14.21 11.64 -4.15
N GLY A 135 14.24 11.37 -2.84
CA GLY A 135 15.03 12.10 -1.85
C GLY A 135 14.44 13.47 -1.47
N LYS A 136 13.18 13.73 -1.84
CA LYS A 136 12.43 14.94 -1.51
C LYS A 136 11.02 14.59 -1.06
N ASN A 137 10.21 14.00 -1.94
CA ASN A 137 8.77 13.85 -1.70
C ASN A 137 8.40 12.71 -0.74
N GLU A 138 9.37 11.93 -0.27
CA GLU A 138 9.18 10.91 0.77
C GLU A 138 8.77 11.55 2.10
N ARG A 139 9.14 12.81 2.35
CA ARG A 139 8.81 13.55 3.59
C ARG A 139 8.19 14.89 3.24
N TYR A 140 7.27 15.35 4.07
CA TYR A 140 6.75 16.72 3.94
C TYR A 140 7.82 17.74 4.34
N PRO A 141 7.80 18.95 3.75
CA PRO A 141 8.66 20.04 4.20
C PRO A 141 8.32 20.42 5.64
N ILE A 142 9.33 20.76 6.42
CA ILE A 142 9.12 21.44 7.70
C ILE A 142 8.58 22.83 7.38
N PRO A 143 7.45 23.26 7.97
CA PRO A 143 6.89 24.59 7.70
C PRO A 143 7.91 25.69 8.02
N GLN A 144 8.11 26.62 7.07
CA GLN A 144 9.15 27.65 7.17
C GLN A 144 9.07 28.46 8.47
N VAL A 145 7.86 28.84 8.87
CA VAL A 145 7.60 29.58 10.11
C VAL A 145 8.16 28.85 11.34
N GLN A 146 8.12 27.52 11.38
CA GLN A 146 8.66 26.75 12.50
C GLN A 146 10.20 26.81 12.55
N ILE A 147 10.85 26.82 11.38
CA ILE A 147 12.31 26.99 11.26
C ILE A 147 12.72 28.39 11.72
N ASP A 148 11.95 29.41 11.34
CA ASP A 148 12.23 30.81 11.65
C ASP A 148 12.06 31.12 13.15
N LEU A 149 11.09 30.48 13.80
CA LEU A 149 10.81 30.66 15.23
C LEU A 149 11.72 29.83 16.14
N SER A 150 12.22 28.68 15.66
CA SER A 150 13.07 27.79 16.45
C SER A 150 14.53 28.24 16.42
N LYS A 151 14.86 29.26 17.23
CA LYS A 151 16.21 29.86 17.32
C LYS A 151 16.83 29.74 18.71
N ILE A 152 18.11 29.43 18.76
CA ILE A 152 18.96 29.56 19.95
C ILE A 152 20.09 30.54 19.60
N ASN A 153 20.27 31.58 20.41
CA ASN A 153 21.26 32.64 20.18
C ASN A 153 21.17 33.29 18.77
N GLY A 154 19.96 33.46 18.25
CA GLY A 154 19.72 34.07 16.94
C GLY A 154 19.90 33.13 15.73
N ALA A 155 20.44 31.92 15.93
CA ALA A 155 20.60 30.91 14.88
C ALA A 155 19.46 29.88 14.93
N SER A 156 18.92 29.51 13.77
CA SER A 156 17.90 28.47 13.66
C SER A 156 18.49 27.09 14.02
N VAL A 157 17.75 26.33 14.84
CA VAL A 157 18.15 24.98 15.27
C VAL A 157 17.42 23.87 14.53
N LEU A 158 16.28 24.18 13.90
CA LEU A 158 15.61 23.25 13.00
C LEU A 158 16.24 23.33 11.61
N GLN A 159 16.62 22.16 11.08
CA GLN A 159 17.11 22.01 9.73
C GLN A 159 16.03 21.40 8.85
N GLN A 160 15.89 21.92 7.63
CA GLN A 160 14.93 21.44 6.66
C GLN A 160 15.22 19.99 6.24
N ASN A 161 14.17 19.26 5.85
CA ASN A 161 14.31 17.95 5.21
C ASN A 161 15.07 18.08 3.88
N PRO A 162 15.88 17.08 3.50
CA PRO A 162 16.63 17.12 2.24
C PRO A 162 15.74 17.44 1.02
N GLY A 163 16.26 18.28 0.12
CA GLY A 163 15.60 18.62 -1.14
C GLY A 163 14.52 19.71 -1.07
N TYR A 164 14.24 20.28 0.10
CA TYR A 164 13.33 21.42 0.29
C TYR A 164 14.07 22.72 0.61
#